data_AF-A0AA39C7U4-F1
#
_entry.id   AF-A0AA39C7U4-F1
#
_cell.length_a   1.000
_cell.length_b   1.000
_cell.length_c   1.000
_cell.angle_alpha   90.00
_cell.angle_beta   90.00
_cell.angle_gamma   90.00
#
_symmetry.space_group_name_H-M   'P 1'
#
loop_
_entity.id
_entity.type
_entity.pdbx_description
1 polymer ?
#
loop_
_entity_poly.entity_id
_entity_poly.type
_entity_poly.pdbx_seq_one_letter_code
_entity_poly.pdbx_strand_id
1 'polypeptide(L)'
;MGWTTRGTRKNNDSLTGYSVLIGYFSKKVMAYDIRNRKCRICNGGHKPEDHDCSKNFQGTAKSMEPASAVIITCENRNLKDANMEIGVLIADNDSGTIAALHERCNHEVVKHSGMNHISKGVSNQLYELKQEKSYKELNNDSIKWIQRCFTYCVTKHDRNVDEIKKGLVNIPESAFNNHAKCDPSWCGYYKHNENYTHDVIGAGFKNENLHNDLKKMFQNLANNVLIRRANGSARGESPSSIVLLPSTQQD
;
A
#
# COMPACT_ATOMS: atom_id res chain seq x y z
N MET A 1 22.59 -18.15 13.87
CA MET A 1 21.86 -17.83 12.63
C MET A 1 20.44 -17.44 13.02
N GLY A 2 20.15 -16.14 13.04
CA GLY A 2 18.77 -15.67 13.26
C GLY A 2 18.05 -15.60 11.92
N TRP A 3 16.79 -16.03 11.88
CA TRP A 3 15.92 -15.72 10.75
C TRP A 3 15.86 -14.21 10.54
N THR A 4 15.69 -13.78 9.28
CA THR A 4 15.39 -12.38 8.97
C THR A 4 14.18 -11.95 9.77
N THR A 5 14.40 -11.12 10.79
CA THR A 5 13.34 -10.52 11.58
C THR A 5 12.65 -9.47 10.75
N ARG A 6 11.32 -9.38 10.89
CA ARG A 6 10.52 -8.38 10.20
C ARG A 6 11.08 -6.99 10.53
N GLY A 7 11.41 -6.21 9.50
CA GLY A 7 11.75 -4.80 9.65
C GLY A 7 10.58 -4.05 10.28
N THR A 8 10.56 -3.94 11.59
CA THR A 8 9.72 -2.96 12.29
C THR A 8 10.49 -1.65 12.29
N ARG A 9 9.80 -0.51 12.33
CA ARG A 9 10.40 0.86 12.23
C ARG A 9 11.67 1.09 13.08
N LYS A 10 11.94 0.24 14.08
CA LYS A 10 13.02 0.34 15.06
C LYS A 10 14.27 -0.53 14.78
N ASN A 11 14.25 -1.51 13.87
CA ASN A 11 15.42 -2.39 13.60
C ASN A 11 15.51 -2.77 12.12
N ASN A 12 16.26 -1.99 11.34
CA ASN A 12 16.45 -2.22 9.89
C ASN A 12 17.92 -2.55 9.60
N ASP A 13 18.33 -3.78 9.93
CA ASP A 13 19.71 -4.24 9.69
C ASP A 13 19.78 -5.55 8.88
N SER A 14 18.83 -5.74 7.96
CA SER A 14 18.79 -6.91 7.09
C SER A 14 20.11 -7.07 6.31
N LEU A 15 20.70 -8.26 6.35
CA LEU A 15 21.91 -8.57 5.59
C LEU A 15 21.61 -8.88 4.12
N THR A 16 20.36 -9.25 3.83
CA THR A 16 19.87 -9.56 2.50
C THR A 16 18.52 -8.89 2.26
N GLY A 17 18.31 -8.39 1.05
CA GLY A 17 17.06 -7.85 0.54
C GLY A 17 16.67 -8.56 -0.75
N TYR A 18 15.38 -8.70 -0.97
CA TYR A 18 14.81 -9.34 -2.14
C TYR A 18 13.75 -8.40 -2.72
N SER A 19 13.67 -8.33 -4.05
CA SER A 19 12.62 -7.61 -4.74
C SER A 19 12.13 -8.42 -5.91
N VAL A 20 10.81 -8.45 -6.11
CA VAL A 20 10.18 -9.21 -7.18
C VAL A 20 9.23 -8.28 -7.91
N LEU A 21 9.36 -8.24 -9.23
CA LEU A 21 8.45 -7.57 -10.14
C LEU A 21 7.38 -8.56 -10.59
N ILE A 22 6.12 -8.32 -10.21
CA ILE A 22 4.98 -9.16 -10.59
C ILE A 22 4.05 -8.39 -11.52
N GLY A 23 3.73 -8.96 -12.68
CA GLY A 23 2.79 -8.38 -13.62
C GLY A 23 1.37 -8.33 -13.06
N TYR A 24 0.72 -7.17 -13.12
CA TYR A 24 -0.59 -6.95 -12.51
C TYR A 24 -1.68 -7.83 -13.10
N PHE A 25 -1.74 -7.98 -14.42
CA PHE A 25 -2.77 -8.79 -15.08
C PHE A 25 -2.38 -10.27 -15.12
N SER A 26 -1.14 -10.56 -15.49
CA SER A 26 -0.65 -11.94 -15.64
C SER A 26 -0.48 -12.66 -14.31
N LYS A 27 -0.24 -11.92 -13.21
CA LYS A 27 0.16 -12.45 -11.90
C LYS A 27 1.44 -13.28 -11.93
N LYS A 28 2.24 -13.13 -13.00
CA LYS A 28 3.50 -13.83 -13.19
C LYS A 28 4.67 -12.96 -12.76
N VAL A 29 5.71 -13.60 -12.23
CA VAL A 29 6.99 -12.96 -11.97
C VAL A 29 7.62 -12.57 -13.31
N MET A 30 8.00 -11.30 -13.44
CA MET A 30 8.63 -10.74 -14.62
C MET A 30 10.13 -10.53 -14.43
N ALA A 31 10.53 -10.17 -13.20
CA ALA A 31 11.91 -10.01 -12.80
C ALA A 31 12.05 -10.13 -11.29
N TYR A 32 13.27 -10.36 -10.84
CA TYR A 32 13.62 -10.34 -9.43
C TYR A 32 15.05 -9.80 -9.28
N ASP A 33 15.36 -9.28 -8.10
CA ASP A 33 16.70 -8.84 -7.71
C ASP A 33 16.97 -9.25 -6.27
N ILE A 34 18.22 -9.63 -5.99
CA ILE A 34 18.67 -10.06 -4.67
C ILE A 34 19.90 -9.26 -4.30
N ARG A 35 19.84 -8.56 -3.16
CA ARG A 35 20.93 -7.73 -2.64
C ARG A 35 21.44 -8.28 -1.34
N ASN A 36 22.74 -8.51 -1.26
CA ASN A 36 23.43 -9.06 -0.10
C ASN A 36 24.55 -8.13 0.33
N ARG A 37 24.50 -7.71 1.59
CA ARG A 37 25.55 -6.90 2.25
C ARG A 37 26.68 -7.77 2.82
N LYS A 38 26.45 -9.08 2.91
CA LYS A 38 27.37 -10.02 3.56
C LYS A 38 27.45 -11.33 2.79
N CYS A 39 28.65 -11.87 2.66
CA CYS A 39 28.89 -13.24 2.20
C CYS A 39 29.41 -14.07 3.38
N ARG A 40 28.92 -15.31 3.54
CA ARG A 40 29.35 -16.20 4.62
C ARG A 40 30.82 -16.58 4.48
N ILE A 41 31.26 -16.90 3.28
CA ILE A 41 32.61 -17.37 2.97
C ILE A 41 33.64 -16.25 3.19
N CYS A 42 33.33 -15.02 2.77
CA CYS A 42 34.15 -13.84 3.09
C CYS A 42 34.33 -13.63 4.60
N ASN A 43 33.27 -13.80 5.41
CA ASN A 43 33.40 -13.65 6.86
C ASN A 43 34.28 -14.74 7.50
N GLY A 44 34.45 -15.88 6.80
CA GLY A 44 35.36 -16.94 7.22
C GLY A 44 36.83 -16.66 6.90
N GLY A 45 37.14 -15.51 6.27
CA GLY A 45 38.51 -15.09 5.97
C GLY A 45 38.94 -15.28 4.50
N HIS A 46 38.09 -15.84 3.65
CA HIS A 46 38.36 -15.98 2.23
C HIS A 46 38.20 -14.66 1.47
N LYS A 47 38.98 -14.46 0.43
CA LYS A 47 38.83 -13.28 -0.42
C LYS A 47 37.67 -13.48 -1.40
N PRO A 48 37.00 -12.40 -1.85
CA PRO A 48 35.89 -12.49 -2.82
C PRO A 48 36.26 -13.22 -4.11
N GLU A 49 37.52 -13.19 -4.52
CA GLU A 49 38.02 -13.81 -5.75
C GLU A 49 38.14 -15.34 -5.63
N ASP A 50 38.16 -15.87 -4.40
CA ASP A 50 38.37 -17.29 -4.12
C ASP A 50 37.08 -18.14 -4.25
N HIS A 51 35.93 -17.51 -4.48
CA HIS A 51 34.62 -18.19 -4.52
C HIS A 51 33.57 -17.37 -5.27
N ASP A 52 32.39 -17.97 -5.51
CA ASP A 52 31.21 -17.25 -5.99
C ASP A 52 30.66 -16.36 -4.86
N CYS A 53 31.20 -15.15 -4.77
CA CYS A 53 30.90 -14.23 -3.68
C CYS A 53 29.48 -13.68 -3.78
N SER A 54 28.62 -14.04 -2.83
CA SER A 54 27.25 -13.56 -2.80
C SER A 54 27.11 -12.08 -2.43
N LYS A 55 28.17 -11.42 -1.93
CA LYS A 55 28.13 -10.01 -1.50
C LYS A 55 28.14 -9.09 -2.72
N ASN A 56 26.98 -8.49 -3.01
CA ASN A 56 26.77 -7.68 -4.22
C ASN A 56 26.13 -6.31 -3.92
N PHE A 57 26.03 -5.92 -2.64
CA PHE A 57 25.47 -4.63 -2.24
C PHE A 57 26.34 -3.93 -1.19
N GLN A 58 26.53 -2.64 -1.38
CA GLN A 58 27.16 -1.73 -0.44
C GLN A 58 26.14 -0.68 0.01
N GLY A 59 26.11 -0.38 1.31
CA GLY A 59 25.17 0.58 1.89
C GLY A 59 24.34 0.01 3.04
N THR A 60 23.25 0.70 3.35
CA THR A 60 22.36 0.36 4.47
C THR A 60 21.37 -0.74 4.08
N ALA A 61 20.73 -1.38 5.06
CA ALA A 61 19.67 -2.34 4.76
C ALA A 61 18.50 -1.68 4.02
N LYS A 62 18.17 -0.44 4.40
CA LYS A 62 17.06 0.34 3.84
C LYS A 62 17.29 0.73 2.38
N SER A 63 18.54 0.87 1.94
CA SER A 63 18.86 1.26 0.57
C SER A 63 18.82 0.09 -0.42
N MET A 64 18.72 -1.17 0.06
CA MET A 64 18.62 -2.32 -0.83
C MET A 64 17.34 -2.28 -1.68
N GLU A 65 16.20 -1.96 -1.06
CA GLU A 65 14.90 -1.95 -1.74
C GLU A 65 14.82 -0.88 -2.85
N PRO A 66 15.16 0.42 -2.62
CA PRO A 66 15.20 1.41 -3.69
C PRO A 66 16.18 1.04 -4.81
N ALA A 67 17.35 0.49 -4.46
CA ALA A 67 18.33 0.07 -5.45
C ALA A 67 17.81 -1.07 -6.34
N SER A 68 17.18 -2.08 -5.72
CA SER A 68 16.55 -3.20 -6.42
C SER A 68 15.35 -2.76 -7.26
N ALA A 69 14.54 -1.83 -6.76
CA ALA A 69 13.40 -1.28 -7.49
C ALA A 69 13.85 -0.67 -8.82
N VAL A 70 14.91 0.15 -8.85
CA VAL A 70 15.45 0.71 -10.09
C VAL A 70 15.92 -0.39 -11.05
N ILE A 71 16.60 -1.43 -10.56
CA ILE A 71 17.05 -2.53 -11.43
C ILE A 71 15.89 -3.21 -12.13
N ILE A 72 14.90 -3.65 -11.35
CA ILE A 72 13.80 -4.46 -11.90
C ILE A 72 12.83 -3.63 -12.72
N THR A 73 12.79 -2.30 -12.52
CA THR A 73 11.88 -1.39 -13.23
C THR A 73 12.50 -0.71 -14.44
N CYS A 74 13.68 -0.10 -14.29
CA CYS A 74 14.25 0.83 -15.26
C CYS A 74 15.51 0.30 -15.95
N GLU A 75 16.23 -0.63 -15.30
CA GLU A 75 17.43 -1.26 -15.89
C GLU A 75 17.16 -2.70 -16.38
N ASN A 76 15.91 -3.13 -16.37
CA ASN A 76 15.50 -4.47 -16.75
C ASN A 76 15.70 -4.72 -18.25
N ARG A 77 16.64 -5.61 -18.58
CA ARG A 77 16.99 -5.95 -19.97
C ARG A 77 15.81 -6.49 -20.76
N ASN A 78 15.01 -7.39 -20.19
CA ASN A 78 13.87 -7.98 -20.89
C ASN A 78 12.83 -6.92 -21.28
N LEU A 79 12.64 -5.89 -20.45
CA LEU A 79 11.74 -4.78 -20.76
C LEU A 79 12.33 -3.90 -21.86
N LYS A 80 13.63 -3.59 -21.78
CA LYS A 80 14.34 -2.80 -22.81
C LYS A 80 14.34 -3.50 -24.16
N ASP A 81 14.63 -4.80 -24.20
CA ASP A 81 14.66 -5.61 -25.42
C ASP A 81 13.26 -5.70 -26.07
N ALA A 82 12.21 -5.66 -25.25
CA ALA A 82 10.83 -5.61 -25.71
C ALA A 82 10.32 -4.19 -26.03
N ASN A 83 11.17 -3.16 -25.87
CA ASN A 83 10.79 -1.74 -25.98
C ASN A 83 9.57 -1.37 -25.09
N MET A 84 9.57 -1.87 -23.85
CA MET A 84 8.51 -1.65 -22.86
C MET A 84 9.04 -0.89 -21.65
N GLU A 85 8.17 -0.03 -21.09
CA GLU A 85 8.46 0.75 -19.89
C GLU A 85 7.40 0.50 -18.81
N ILE A 86 7.78 0.73 -17.55
CA ILE A 86 6.85 0.60 -16.42
C ILE A 86 6.29 1.98 -16.08
N GLY A 87 5.02 2.21 -16.45
CA GLY A 87 4.34 3.45 -16.09
C GLY A 87 3.83 3.50 -14.64
N VAL A 88 3.41 2.37 -14.05
CA VAL A 88 2.74 2.35 -12.73
C VAL A 88 3.23 1.22 -11.82
N LEU A 89 3.98 1.58 -10.77
CA LEU A 89 4.48 0.69 -9.71
C LEU A 89 3.52 0.70 -8.51
N ILE A 90 2.96 -0.46 -8.11
CA ILE A 90 2.25 -0.57 -6.81
C ILE A 90 3.19 -1.21 -5.79
N ALA A 91 3.58 -0.42 -4.80
CA ALA A 91 4.57 -0.81 -3.78
C ALA A 91 4.22 -0.21 -2.41
N ASP A 92 5.11 -0.44 -1.44
CA ASP A 92 5.03 0.18 -0.13
C ASP A 92 5.09 1.71 -0.22
N ASN A 93 4.53 2.38 0.79
CA ASN A 93 4.51 3.84 0.85
C ASN A 93 5.79 4.41 1.50
N ASP A 94 6.95 4.11 0.91
CA ASP A 94 8.26 4.61 1.32
C ASP A 94 8.75 5.75 0.40
N SER A 95 9.39 6.78 0.94
CA SER A 95 9.90 7.89 0.11
C SER A 95 11.16 7.52 -0.67
N GLY A 96 11.94 6.54 -0.20
CA GLY A 96 13.23 6.17 -0.79
C GLY A 96 13.09 5.57 -2.19
N THR A 97 12.14 4.64 -2.38
CA THR A 97 11.93 3.97 -3.67
C THR A 97 11.50 4.95 -4.75
N ILE A 98 10.56 5.84 -4.48
CA ILE A 98 10.10 6.81 -5.49
C ILE A 98 11.17 7.83 -5.85
N ALA A 99 11.96 8.30 -4.86
CA ALA A 99 13.07 9.20 -5.12
C ALA A 99 14.13 8.54 -6.03
N ALA A 100 14.49 7.29 -5.75
CA ALA A 100 15.48 6.55 -6.56
C ALA A 100 14.97 6.28 -8.00
N LEU A 101 13.67 6.06 -8.17
CA LEU A 101 13.08 5.88 -9.51
C LEU A 101 13.10 7.20 -10.28
N HIS A 102 12.67 8.31 -9.69
CA HIS A 102 12.71 9.62 -10.36
C HIS A 102 14.12 10.06 -10.73
N GLU A 103 15.13 9.68 -9.93
CA GLU A 103 16.52 10.00 -10.22
C GLU A 103 17.11 9.17 -11.36
N ARG A 104 16.71 7.90 -11.50
CA ARG A 104 17.42 6.93 -12.37
C ARG A 104 16.61 6.39 -13.54
N CYS A 105 15.31 6.61 -13.57
CA CYS A 105 14.45 6.22 -14.68
C CYS A 105 14.37 7.38 -15.69
N ASN A 106 14.56 7.07 -16.96
CA ASN A 106 14.48 8.07 -18.04
C ASN A 106 13.02 8.37 -18.45
N HIS A 107 12.03 7.75 -17.80
CA HIS A 107 10.61 7.93 -18.01
C HIS A 107 9.89 8.09 -16.67
N GLU A 108 8.68 8.63 -16.70
CA GLU A 108 7.85 8.81 -15.51
C GLU A 108 7.35 7.45 -14.98
N VAL A 109 7.62 7.19 -13.70
CA VAL A 109 7.09 6.02 -12.98
C VAL A 109 6.19 6.50 -11.86
N VAL A 110 4.89 6.33 -12.02
CA VAL A 110 3.93 6.69 -10.99
C VAL A 110 3.88 5.57 -9.94
N LYS A 111 4.23 5.89 -8.69
CA LYS A 111 4.09 4.94 -7.58
C LYS A 111 2.72 5.06 -6.92
N HIS A 112 2.02 3.93 -6.82
CA HIS A 112 0.80 3.79 -6.06
C HIS A 112 1.03 2.93 -4.81
N SER A 113 0.31 3.26 -3.74
CA SER A 113 0.33 2.44 -2.53
C SER A 113 -0.61 1.25 -2.67
N GLY A 114 -0.18 0.07 -2.18
CA GLY A 114 -1.07 -1.08 -2.08
C GLY A 114 -2.24 -0.84 -1.10
N MET A 115 -3.38 -1.52 -1.31
CA MET A 115 -4.58 -1.38 -0.47
C MET A 115 -4.30 -1.53 1.03
N ASN A 116 -3.47 -2.50 1.40
CA ASN A 116 -3.13 -2.76 2.81
C ASN A 116 -2.44 -1.54 3.45
N HIS A 117 -1.59 -0.84 2.68
CA HIS A 117 -0.90 0.37 3.14
C HIS A 117 -1.85 1.55 3.21
N ILE A 118 -2.74 1.70 2.23
CA ILE A 118 -3.76 2.75 2.24
C ILE A 118 -4.72 2.57 3.44
N SER A 119 -5.25 1.36 3.63
CA SER A 119 -6.13 1.02 4.76
C SER A 119 -5.44 1.25 6.11
N LYS A 120 -4.14 0.91 6.22
CA LYS A 120 -3.34 1.23 7.41
C LYS A 120 -3.12 2.73 7.59
N GLY A 121 -2.94 3.48 6.49
CA GLY A 121 -2.86 4.94 6.50
C GLY A 121 -4.12 5.59 7.07
N VAL A 122 -5.29 5.13 6.65
CA VAL A 122 -6.59 5.55 7.20
C VAL A 122 -6.65 5.29 8.71
N SER A 123 -6.27 4.08 9.14
CA SER A 123 -6.26 3.75 10.57
C SER A 123 -5.31 4.66 11.37
N ASN A 124 -4.11 4.94 10.85
CA ASN A 124 -3.16 5.85 11.51
C ASN A 124 -3.73 7.26 11.67
N GLN A 125 -4.33 7.82 10.60
CA GLN A 125 -4.97 9.15 10.66
C GLN A 125 -6.10 9.20 11.70
N LEU A 126 -6.89 8.13 11.84
CA LEU A 126 -7.92 8.06 12.88
C LEU A 126 -7.31 7.99 14.30
N TYR A 127 -6.18 7.29 14.47
CA TYR A 127 -5.46 7.27 15.75
C TYR A 127 -4.83 8.61 16.09
N GLU A 128 -4.30 9.33 15.11
CA GLU A 128 -3.79 10.70 15.26
C GLU A 128 -4.92 11.65 15.67
N LEU A 129 -6.05 11.63 14.94
CA LEU A 129 -7.24 12.41 15.28
C LEU A 129 -7.75 12.12 16.70
N LYS A 130 -7.78 10.85 17.10
CA LYS A 130 -8.11 10.44 18.47
C LYS A 130 -7.18 11.06 19.50
N GLN A 131 -5.87 11.07 19.24
CA GLN A 131 -4.87 11.63 20.16
C GLN A 131 -4.98 13.16 20.25
N GLU A 132 -5.11 13.83 19.11
CA GLU A 132 -5.15 15.30 19.03
C GLU A 132 -6.42 15.89 19.64
N LYS A 133 -7.58 15.28 19.40
CA LYS A 133 -8.89 15.83 19.77
C LYS A 133 -9.53 15.12 20.96
N SER A 134 -8.98 13.99 21.39
CA SER A 134 -9.49 13.20 22.53
C SER A 134 -10.97 12.82 22.44
N TYR A 135 -11.48 12.53 21.23
CA TYR A 135 -12.85 12.07 21.02
C TYR A 135 -13.09 10.71 21.68
N LYS A 136 -13.96 10.66 22.70
CA LYS A 136 -14.32 9.42 23.42
C LYS A 136 -15.01 8.39 22.52
N GLU A 137 -15.83 8.85 21.59
CA GLU A 137 -16.56 8.02 20.63
C GLU A 137 -15.60 7.30 19.65
N LEU A 138 -14.44 7.91 19.37
CA LEU A 138 -13.41 7.35 18.49
C LEU A 138 -12.48 6.39 19.25
N ASN A 139 -13.03 5.30 19.77
CA ASN A 139 -12.29 4.24 20.43
C ASN A 139 -11.69 3.21 19.43
N ASN A 140 -10.91 2.24 19.93
CA ASN A 140 -10.19 1.29 19.06
C ASN A 140 -11.12 0.44 18.19
N ASP A 141 -12.30 0.08 18.67
CA ASP A 141 -13.24 -0.76 17.91
C ASP A 141 -13.97 0.07 16.86
N SER A 142 -14.34 1.30 17.21
CA SER A 142 -14.90 2.26 16.26
C SER A 142 -13.93 2.56 15.10
N ILE A 143 -12.63 2.69 15.37
CA ILE A 143 -11.59 2.89 14.35
C ILE A 143 -11.52 1.68 13.41
N LYS A 144 -11.52 0.46 13.95
CA LYS A 144 -11.55 -0.77 13.14
C LYS A 144 -12.82 -0.86 12.30
N TRP A 145 -13.95 -0.45 12.84
CA TRP A 145 -15.22 -0.41 12.13
C TRP A 145 -15.14 0.56 10.93
N ILE A 146 -14.65 1.79 11.13
CA ILE A 146 -14.44 2.76 10.04
C ILE A 146 -13.47 2.21 8.99
N GLN A 147 -12.36 1.60 9.42
CA GLN A 147 -11.38 0.98 8.52
C GLN A 147 -12.00 -0.16 7.69
N ARG A 148 -12.91 -0.94 8.27
CA ARG A 148 -13.66 -1.99 7.58
C ARG A 148 -14.60 -1.40 6.53
N CYS A 149 -15.34 -0.35 6.87
CA CYS A 149 -16.19 0.39 5.91
C CYS A 149 -15.39 0.93 4.73
N PHE A 150 -14.23 1.55 5.00
CA PHE A 150 -13.29 1.97 3.96
C PHE A 150 -12.88 0.81 3.05
N THR A 151 -12.45 -0.30 3.65
CA THR A 151 -11.99 -1.47 2.89
C THR A 151 -13.11 -2.06 2.04
N TYR A 152 -14.34 -2.16 2.55
CA TYR A 152 -15.49 -2.63 1.76
C TYR A 152 -15.84 -1.69 0.61
N CYS A 153 -15.91 -0.39 0.85
CA CYS A 153 -16.17 0.61 -0.18
C CYS A 153 -15.20 0.45 -1.36
N VAL A 154 -13.90 0.37 -1.08
CA VAL A 154 -12.89 0.30 -2.13
C VAL A 154 -12.83 -1.08 -2.80
N THR A 155 -13.09 -2.16 -2.06
CA THR A 155 -13.02 -3.53 -2.63
C THR A 155 -14.24 -3.91 -3.45
N LYS A 156 -15.42 -3.30 -3.19
CA LYS A 156 -16.67 -3.59 -3.91
C LYS A 156 -16.79 -2.84 -5.23
N HIS A 157 -16.32 -1.60 -5.28
CA HIS A 157 -16.31 -0.78 -6.48
C HIS A 157 -14.95 -0.83 -7.20
N ASP A 158 -14.28 -1.99 -7.19
CA ASP A 158 -12.98 -2.17 -7.83
C ASP A 158 -13.06 -1.70 -9.30
N ARG A 159 -12.16 -0.80 -9.69
CA ARG A 159 -12.09 -0.13 -11.01
C ARG A 159 -13.13 0.96 -11.29
N ASN A 160 -14.06 1.27 -10.39
CA ASN A 160 -14.98 2.39 -10.53
C ASN A 160 -14.64 3.51 -9.53
N VAL A 161 -13.80 4.45 -9.96
CA VAL A 161 -13.30 5.55 -9.13
C VAL A 161 -14.44 6.44 -8.61
N ASP A 162 -15.48 6.68 -9.42
CA ASP A 162 -16.58 7.55 -9.03
C ASP A 162 -17.43 6.94 -7.93
N GLU A 163 -17.72 5.65 -8.02
CA GLU A 163 -18.44 4.91 -6.96
C GLU A 163 -17.60 4.80 -5.67
N ILE A 164 -16.27 4.63 -5.79
CA ILE A 164 -15.37 4.71 -4.63
C ILE A 164 -15.47 6.11 -3.98
N LYS A 165 -15.36 7.18 -4.77
CA LYS A 165 -15.46 8.55 -4.24
C LYS A 165 -16.77 8.79 -3.52
N LYS A 166 -17.90 8.39 -4.12
CA LYS A 166 -19.24 8.49 -3.52
C LYS A 166 -19.33 7.70 -2.21
N GLY A 167 -18.82 6.47 -2.19
CA GLY A 167 -18.83 5.64 -0.99
C GLY A 167 -17.97 6.21 0.13
N LEU A 168 -16.78 6.73 -0.18
CA LEU A 168 -15.87 7.33 0.80
C LEU A 168 -16.48 8.54 1.49
N VAL A 169 -17.09 9.47 0.73
CA VAL A 169 -17.74 10.65 1.33
C VAL A 169 -18.98 10.29 2.16
N ASN A 170 -19.55 9.11 1.97
CA ASN A 170 -20.71 8.65 2.72
C ASN A 170 -20.35 7.90 4.02
N ILE A 171 -19.12 7.39 4.17
CA ILE A 171 -18.68 6.68 5.40
C ILE A 171 -18.93 7.51 6.67
N PRO A 172 -18.58 8.82 6.72
CA PRO A 172 -18.88 9.66 7.88
C PRO A 172 -20.39 9.74 8.16
N GLU A 173 -21.22 9.93 7.14
CA GLU A 173 -22.69 10.00 7.31
C GLU A 173 -23.24 8.67 7.87
N SER A 174 -22.74 7.54 7.37
CA SER A 174 -23.11 6.21 7.88
C SER A 174 -22.72 6.02 9.34
N ALA A 175 -21.59 6.59 9.78
CA ALA A 175 -21.15 6.50 11.18
C ALA A 175 -22.06 7.29 12.13
N PHE A 176 -22.80 8.26 11.62
CA PHE A 176 -23.82 9.05 12.35
C PHE A 176 -25.24 8.56 12.06
N ASN A 177 -25.36 7.29 11.65
CA ASN A 177 -26.62 6.60 11.36
C ASN A 177 -27.45 7.20 10.21
N ASN A 178 -26.82 7.97 9.32
CA ASN A 178 -27.43 8.44 8.08
C ASN A 178 -27.07 7.50 6.93
N HIS A 179 -28.02 6.63 6.55
CA HIS A 179 -27.83 5.59 5.53
C HIS A 179 -28.43 5.92 4.17
N ALA A 180 -28.90 7.16 3.96
CA ALA A 180 -29.64 7.54 2.75
C ALA A 180 -28.86 7.34 1.44
N LYS A 181 -27.52 7.39 1.49
CA LYS A 181 -26.63 7.19 0.33
C LYS A 181 -25.69 5.98 0.48
N CYS A 182 -26.00 5.08 1.41
CA CYS A 182 -25.25 3.84 1.57
C CYS A 182 -25.50 2.90 0.40
N ASP A 183 -24.48 2.13 0.00
CA ASP A 183 -24.62 1.05 -0.96
C ASP A 183 -25.39 -0.13 -0.31
N PRO A 184 -26.56 -0.53 -0.87
CA PRO A 184 -27.36 -1.64 -0.36
C PRO A 184 -26.64 -2.99 -0.37
N SER A 185 -25.61 -3.16 -1.20
CA SER A 185 -24.89 -4.42 -1.36
C SER A 185 -24.13 -4.87 -0.11
N TRP A 186 -23.81 -3.94 0.80
CA TRP A 186 -23.07 -4.24 2.03
C TRP A 186 -23.55 -3.49 3.27
N CYS A 187 -24.38 -2.45 3.14
CA CYS A 187 -24.93 -1.76 4.29
C CYS A 187 -26.02 -2.61 4.97
N GLY A 188 -25.83 -2.89 6.27
CA GLY A 188 -26.76 -3.71 7.06
C GLY A 188 -28.14 -3.05 7.26
N TYR A 189 -28.25 -1.73 7.13
CA TYR A 189 -29.50 -0.99 7.25
C TYR A 189 -30.56 -1.50 6.27
N TYR A 190 -30.18 -1.72 5.01
CA TYR A 190 -31.08 -2.22 3.97
C TYR A 190 -31.53 -3.68 4.17
N LYS A 191 -30.93 -4.40 5.13
CA LYS A 191 -31.36 -5.76 5.49
C LYS A 191 -32.39 -5.77 6.63
N HIS A 192 -32.36 -4.77 7.52
CA HIS A 192 -33.17 -4.75 8.76
C HIS A 192 -33.62 -3.33 9.15
N ASN A 193 -34.41 -2.69 8.27
CA ASN A 193 -34.85 -1.27 8.34
C ASN A 193 -35.29 -0.77 9.73
N GLU A 194 -36.24 -1.44 10.38
CA GLU A 194 -36.96 -0.84 11.54
C GLU A 194 -36.18 -0.88 12.87
N ASN A 195 -35.18 -1.74 13.00
CA ASN A 195 -34.40 -1.93 14.24
C ASN A 195 -32.88 -1.91 13.99
N TYR A 196 -32.43 -1.26 12.91
CA TYR A 196 -31.02 -1.26 12.58
C TYR A 196 -30.19 -0.53 13.65
N THR A 197 -29.21 -1.25 14.17
CA THR A 197 -28.13 -0.69 14.98
C THR A 197 -26.82 -1.25 14.46
N HIS A 198 -25.77 -0.43 14.53
CA HIS A 198 -24.44 -0.88 14.19
C HIS A 198 -23.94 -1.88 15.21
N ASP A 199 -23.30 -2.94 14.73
CA ASP A 199 -22.67 -3.99 15.53
C ASP A 199 -21.62 -3.45 16.52
N VAL A 200 -20.85 -2.44 16.09
CA VAL A 200 -19.74 -1.89 16.89
C VAL A 200 -20.05 -0.53 17.50
N ILE A 201 -20.68 0.37 16.73
CA ILE A 201 -20.92 1.77 17.15
C ILE A 201 -22.36 2.02 17.65
N GLY A 202 -23.18 0.98 17.78
CA GLY A 202 -24.54 1.07 18.30
C GLY A 202 -25.43 2.00 17.48
N ALA A 203 -25.97 3.05 18.11
CA ALA A 203 -26.81 4.06 17.46
C ALA A 203 -26.05 5.05 16.56
N GLY A 204 -24.73 4.89 16.42
CA GLY A 204 -23.85 5.84 15.73
C GLY A 204 -23.21 6.85 16.67
N PHE A 205 -22.26 7.61 16.12
CA PHE A 205 -21.62 8.74 16.80
C PHE A 205 -22.59 9.92 16.95
N LYS A 206 -22.31 10.82 17.90
CA LYS A 206 -23.16 11.98 18.20
C LYS A 206 -22.39 13.29 18.20
N ASN A 207 -21.06 13.26 18.29
CA ASN A 207 -20.26 14.47 18.36
C ASN A 207 -20.14 15.15 16.98
N GLU A 208 -20.72 16.33 16.82
CA GLU A 208 -20.69 17.09 15.57
C GLU A 208 -19.27 17.49 15.12
N ASN A 209 -18.36 17.78 16.05
CA ASN A 209 -16.98 18.08 15.70
C ASN A 209 -16.26 16.86 15.12
N LEU A 210 -16.51 15.67 15.69
CA LEU A 210 -16.03 14.40 15.13
C LEU A 210 -16.61 14.16 13.74
N HIS A 211 -17.90 14.49 13.52
CA HIS A 211 -18.52 14.37 12.20
C HIS A 211 -17.79 15.22 11.16
N ASN A 212 -17.53 16.48 11.47
CA ASN A 212 -16.86 17.43 10.58
C ASN A 212 -15.42 17.01 10.26
N ASP A 213 -14.68 16.55 11.26
CA ASP A 213 -13.29 16.07 11.07
C ASP A 213 -13.24 14.80 10.22
N LEU A 214 -14.13 13.84 10.46
CA LEU A 214 -14.25 12.64 9.62
C LEU A 214 -14.65 13.01 8.19
N LYS A 215 -15.61 13.93 8.01
CA LYS A 215 -16.05 14.39 6.70
C LYS A 215 -14.91 15.00 5.91
N LYS A 216 -14.13 15.89 6.53
CA LYS A 216 -12.96 16.50 5.92
C LYS A 216 -11.89 15.47 5.56
N MET A 217 -11.60 14.54 6.46
CA MET A 217 -10.64 13.46 6.23
C MET A 217 -11.05 12.59 5.02
N PHE A 218 -12.29 12.13 4.97
CA PHE A 218 -12.77 11.26 3.90
C PHE A 218 -12.98 12.00 2.56
N GLN A 219 -13.31 13.29 2.57
CA GLN A 219 -13.29 14.13 1.37
C GLN A 219 -11.88 14.26 0.79
N ASN A 220 -10.88 14.50 1.65
CA ASN A 220 -9.49 14.54 1.21
C ASN A 220 -9.04 13.20 0.63
N LEU A 221 -9.45 12.08 1.24
CA LEU A 221 -9.19 10.75 0.67
C LEU A 221 -9.86 10.59 -0.69
N ALA A 222 -11.14 10.94 -0.82
CA ALA A 222 -11.90 10.87 -2.07
C ALA A 222 -11.27 11.69 -3.21
N ASN A 223 -10.80 12.90 -2.91
CA ASN A 223 -10.11 13.76 -3.89
C ASN A 223 -8.78 13.16 -4.37
N ASN A 224 -8.12 12.39 -3.52
CA ASN A 224 -6.83 11.76 -3.79
C ASN A 224 -6.95 10.26 -4.15
N VAL A 225 -8.16 9.76 -4.48
CA VAL A 225 -8.35 8.35 -4.85
C VAL A 225 -7.59 8.03 -6.15
N LEU A 226 -6.41 7.44 -5.97
CA LEU A 226 -5.71 6.63 -6.97
C LEU A 226 -5.55 5.22 -6.40
N ILE A 227 -6.67 4.60 -6.01
CA ILE A 227 -6.62 3.27 -5.40
C ILE A 227 -6.70 2.21 -6.49
N ARG A 228 -5.59 1.47 -6.69
CA ARG A 228 -5.54 0.31 -7.58
C ARG A 228 -5.17 -0.95 -6.80
N ARG A 229 -5.98 -2.00 -6.94
CA ARG A 229 -5.86 -3.24 -6.16
C ARG A 229 -4.74 -4.14 -6.70
N ALA A 230 -3.56 -4.13 -6.08
CA ALA A 230 -2.58 -5.20 -6.26
C ALA A 230 -3.08 -6.52 -5.66
N ASN A 231 -3.61 -7.44 -6.47
CA ASN A 231 -3.76 -8.84 -6.05
C ASN A 231 -2.38 -9.51 -6.09
N GLY A 232 -1.75 -9.59 -4.92
CA GLY A 232 -0.48 -10.27 -4.67
C GLY A 232 -0.36 -10.55 -3.17
N SER A 233 -1.17 -11.47 -2.64
CA SER A 233 -0.97 -11.96 -1.27
C SER A 233 0.19 -12.96 -1.25
N ALA A 234 1.43 -12.47 -1.14
CA ALA A 234 2.40 -13.25 -0.40
C ALA A 234 2.14 -12.99 1.09
N ARG A 235 1.72 -14.02 1.81
CA ARG A 235 1.67 -13.96 3.27
C ARG A 235 3.09 -13.75 3.78
N GLY A 236 3.37 -12.56 4.32
CA GLY A 236 4.57 -12.34 5.14
C GLY A 236 5.80 -11.75 4.43
N GLU A 237 5.74 -11.53 3.12
CA GLU A 237 6.79 -10.87 2.35
C GLU A 237 6.17 -9.74 1.53
N SER A 238 6.94 -8.73 1.17
CA SER A 238 6.50 -7.53 0.45
C SER A 238 6.79 -7.64 -1.05
N PRO A 239 6.04 -8.43 -1.84
CA PRO A 239 6.14 -8.33 -3.29
C PRO A 239 5.26 -7.17 -3.77
N SER A 240 5.92 -6.12 -4.25
CA SER A 240 5.32 -5.07 -5.06
C SER A 240 4.66 -5.68 -6.30
N SER A 241 3.41 -5.32 -6.61
CA SER A 241 2.71 -5.77 -7.82
C SER A 241 2.56 -4.61 -8.79
N ILE A 242 2.87 -4.72 -10.07
CA ILE A 242 2.98 -3.56 -10.99
C ILE A 242 2.07 -3.69 -12.20
N VAL A 243 1.37 -2.61 -12.55
CA VAL A 243 0.58 -2.48 -13.78
C VAL A 243 1.50 -1.98 -14.90
N LEU A 244 1.71 -2.81 -15.92
CA LEU A 244 2.28 -2.36 -17.19
C LEU A 244 1.20 -1.60 -17.95
N LEU A 245 1.51 -0.38 -18.39
CA LEU A 245 0.77 0.29 -19.45
C LEU A 245 1.71 0.39 -20.66
N PRO A 246 1.26 0.06 -21.88
CA PRO A 246 2.07 0.25 -23.08
C PRO A 246 2.41 1.74 -23.22
N SER A 247 3.64 2.04 -23.62
CA SER A 247 4.01 3.41 -23.97
C SER A 247 3.15 3.84 -25.16
N THR A 248 2.36 4.89 -24.97
CA THR A 248 1.81 5.62 -26.10
C THR A 248 2.97 6.37 -26.72
N GLN A 249 3.61 5.77 -27.73
CA GLN A 249 4.34 6.56 -28.70
C GLN A 249 3.31 7.50 -29.35
N GLN A 250 3.41 8.80 -29.03
CA GLN A 250 2.95 9.83 -29.94
C GLN A 250 4.04 9.96 -31.00
N ASP A 251 3.58 10.00 -32.25
CA ASP A 251 4.35 9.91 -33.50
C ASP A 251 5.59 10.82 -33.58
#